data_AF-A0A328ECK6-F1
#
_entry.id   AF-A0A328ECK6-F1
#
_cell.length_a   1.000
_cell.length_b   1.000
_cell.length_c   1.000
_cell.angle_alpha   90.00
_cell.angle_beta   90.00
_cell.angle_gamma   90.00
#
_symmetry.space_group_name_H-M   'P 1'
#
loop_
_entity.id
_entity.type
_entity.pdbx_description
1 polymer ?
#
loop_
_entity_poly.entity_id
_entity_poly.type
_entity_poly.pdbx_seq_one_letter_code
_entity_poly.pdbx_strand_id
1 'polypeptide(L)'
;MPYLIIIIIIIFLIIGFYLSFIIAFRLKLNKLEEILMSLFKKRNYKIVSLYYATDDFLSKHNEVFAEYVELKEKDFKESSLNYNIENKLSTYKMLHNEINFIFKICELNEKLKLTPKYNYIKHDILAESDNVGKKYAFYKEIMRKYKFHHKISKFFIVGLFLR
;
A
#
# COMPACT_ATOMS: atom_id res chain seq x y z
N MET A 1 -20.26 -0.36 -49.99
CA MET A 1 -18.89 0.17 -49.80
C MET A 1 -18.82 1.26 -48.72
N PRO A 2 -19.60 2.37 -48.74
CA PRO A 2 -19.46 3.43 -47.71
C PRO A 2 -19.87 2.98 -46.31
N TYR A 3 -20.91 2.13 -46.20
CA TYR A 3 -21.37 1.60 -44.91
C TYR A 3 -20.31 0.77 -44.17
N LEU A 4 -19.46 0.02 -44.88
CA LEU A 4 -18.36 -0.75 -44.26
C LEU A 4 -17.29 0.18 -43.69
N ILE A 5 -16.96 1.25 -44.39
CA ILE A 5 -15.99 2.26 -43.93
C ILE A 5 -16.52 2.96 -42.68
N ILE A 6 -17.81 3.32 -42.66
CA ILE A 6 -18.48 3.93 -41.50
C ILE A 6 -18.43 2.99 -40.28
N ILE A 7 -18.74 1.70 -40.46
CA ILE A 7 -18.68 0.71 -39.38
C ILE A 7 -17.26 0.59 -38.79
N ILE A 8 -16.23 0.57 -39.65
CA ILE A 8 -14.83 0.50 -39.21
C ILE A 8 -14.47 1.73 -38.37
N ILE A 9 -14.83 2.93 -38.81
CA ILE A 9 -14.56 4.18 -38.08
C ILE A 9 -15.22 4.15 -36.69
N ILE A 10 -16.47 3.71 -36.60
CA ILE A 10 -17.20 3.60 -35.33
C ILE A 10 -16.50 2.62 -34.38
N ILE A 11 -16.03 1.47 -34.88
CA ILE A 11 -15.30 0.48 -34.07
C ILE A 11 -14.00 1.09 -33.52
N PHE A 12 -13.23 1.80 -34.35
CA PHE A 12 -12.01 2.48 -33.91
C PHE A 12 -12.27 3.53 -32.82
N LEU A 13 -13.35 4.31 -32.94
CA LEU A 13 -13.74 5.28 -31.92
C LEU A 13 -14.08 4.61 -30.59
N ILE A 14 -14.83 3.50 -30.61
CA ILE A 14 -15.18 2.73 -29.41
C ILE A 14 -13.91 2.19 -28.72
N ILE A 15 -12.98 1.63 -29.50
CA ILE A 15 -11.70 1.10 -28.96
C ILE A 15 -10.87 2.24 -28.37
N GLY A 16 -10.72 3.36 -29.09
CA GLY A 16 -9.96 4.52 -28.61
C GLY A 16 -10.53 5.11 -27.31
N PHE A 17 -11.86 5.21 -27.22
CA PHE A 17 -12.53 5.63 -25.99
C PHE A 17 -12.27 4.66 -24.83
N TYR A 18 -12.36 3.36 -25.07
CA TYR A 18 -12.11 2.33 -24.05
C TYR A 18 -10.66 2.34 -23.54
N LEU A 19 -9.67 2.51 -24.43
CA LEU A 19 -8.27 2.66 -24.06
C LEU A 19 -8.05 3.90 -23.19
N SER A 20 -8.67 5.02 -23.57
CA SER A 20 -8.61 6.27 -22.80
C SER A 20 -9.21 6.11 -21.39
N PHE A 21 -10.32 5.38 -21.28
CA PHE A 21 -10.92 5.01 -19.99
C PHE A 21 -9.93 4.23 -19.10
N ILE A 22 -9.21 3.26 -19.66
CA ILE A 22 -8.23 2.45 -18.90
C ILE A 22 -7.05 3.28 -18.43
N ILE A 23 -6.56 4.22 -19.25
CA ILE A 23 -5.50 5.16 -18.86
C ILE A 23 -5.98 6.05 -17.71
N ALA A 24 -7.16 6.64 -17.82
CA ALA A 24 -7.74 7.44 -16.74
C ALA A 24 -7.92 6.62 -15.45
N PHE A 25 -8.29 5.34 -15.58
CA PHE A 25 -8.41 4.43 -14.46
C PHE A 25 -7.05 4.17 -13.78
N ARG A 26 -5.97 4.01 -14.57
CA ARG A 26 -4.61 3.88 -14.03
C ARG A 26 -4.15 5.13 -13.28
N LEU A 27 -4.44 6.33 -13.81
CA LEU A 27 -4.12 7.59 -13.13
C LEU A 27 -4.81 7.69 -11.76
N LYS A 28 -6.06 7.24 -11.66
CA LYS A 28 -6.78 7.18 -10.37
C LYS A 28 -6.11 6.21 -9.39
N LEU A 29 -5.62 5.06 -9.88
CA LEU A 29 -4.86 4.11 -9.05
C LEU A 29 -3.57 4.72 -8.53
N ASN A 30 -2.77 5.37 -9.38
CA ASN A 30 -1.51 5.99 -8.95
C ASN A 30 -1.74 7.01 -7.81
N LYS A 31 -2.80 7.84 -7.89
CA LYS A 31 -3.17 8.76 -6.80
C LYS A 31 -3.50 8.04 -5.49
N LEU A 32 -4.20 6.90 -5.58
CA LEU A 32 -4.50 6.07 -4.40
C LEU A 32 -3.23 5.44 -3.81
N GLU A 33 -2.32 5.00 -4.67
CA GLU A 33 -1.01 4.44 -4.27
C GLU A 33 -0.19 5.49 -3.50
N GLU A 34 -0.13 6.73 -3.98
CA GLU A 34 0.54 7.84 -3.29
C GLU A 34 -0.05 8.14 -1.90
N ILE A 35 -1.40 8.23 -1.82
CA ILE A 35 -2.09 8.43 -0.54
C ILE A 35 -1.77 7.29 0.42
N LEU A 36 -1.81 6.05 -0.06
CA LEU A 36 -1.55 4.87 0.75
C LEU A 36 -0.11 4.86 1.27
N MET A 37 0.88 5.21 0.43
CA MET A 37 2.28 5.36 0.86
C MET A 37 2.44 6.41 1.95
N SER A 38 1.79 7.56 1.81
CA SER A 38 1.81 8.61 2.82
C SER A 38 1.27 8.11 4.17
N LEU A 39 0.15 7.39 4.16
CA LEU A 39 -0.44 6.81 5.36
C LEU A 39 0.46 5.75 6.00
N PHE A 40 1.08 4.87 5.21
CA PHE A 40 2.05 3.90 5.72
C PHE A 40 3.24 4.59 6.39
N LYS A 41 3.81 5.63 5.75
CA LYS A 41 4.91 6.41 6.32
C LYS A 41 4.51 7.06 7.65
N LYS A 42 3.35 7.71 7.69
CA LYS A 42 2.82 8.36 8.89
C LYS A 42 2.68 7.38 10.05
N ARG A 43 2.04 6.23 9.82
CA ARG A 43 1.90 5.17 10.83
C ARG A 43 3.24 4.65 11.31
N ASN A 44 4.13 4.29 10.37
CA ASN A 44 5.43 3.70 10.69
C ASN A 44 6.33 4.67 11.48
N TYR A 45 6.24 5.97 11.21
CA TYR A 45 7.00 6.96 12.00
C TYR A 45 6.62 6.96 13.48
N LYS A 46 5.34 6.73 13.81
CA LYS A 46 4.89 6.66 15.21
C LYS A 46 5.48 5.49 16.01
N ILE A 47 6.00 4.45 15.34
CA ILE A 47 6.68 3.33 16.01
C ILE A 47 7.97 3.78 16.70
N VAL A 48 8.61 4.85 16.21
CA VAL A 48 9.77 5.45 16.89
C VAL A 48 9.40 5.97 18.27
N SER A 49 8.20 6.55 18.42
CA SER A 49 7.70 6.97 19.73
C SER A 49 7.43 5.77 20.65
N LEU A 50 6.98 4.65 20.08
CA LEU A 50 6.79 3.41 20.83
C LEU A 50 8.12 2.88 21.36
N TYR A 51 9.17 2.84 20.54
CA TYR A 51 10.54 2.46 20.93
C TYR A 51 10.98 3.21 22.21
N TYR A 52 10.95 4.54 22.21
CA TYR A 52 11.36 5.31 23.40
C TYR A 52 10.40 5.19 24.58
N ALA A 53 9.15 4.79 24.37
CA ALA A 53 8.21 4.57 25.46
C ALA A 53 8.41 3.21 26.14
N THR A 54 9.13 2.28 25.50
CA THR A 54 9.30 0.90 25.96
C THR A 54 10.71 0.57 26.45
N ASP A 55 11.68 1.48 26.28
CA ASP A 55 13.10 1.28 26.57
C ASP A 55 13.35 0.83 28.02
N ASP A 56 12.77 1.53 28.99
CA ASP A 56 12.93 1.21 30.43
C ASP A 56 12.19 -0.08 30.87
N PHE A 57 11.35 -0.66 30.00
CA PHE A 57 10.46 -1.77 30.34
C PHE A 57 10.88 -3.09 29.71
N LEU A 58 11.60 -3.07 28.59
CA LEU A 58 11.94 -4.26 27.81
C LEU A 58 13.44 -4.58 27.97
N SER A 59 13.77 -5.71 28.61
CA SER A 59 15.17 -6.13 28.86
C SER A 59 15.97 -6.42 27.58
N LYS A 60 15.30 -6.75 26.49
CA LYS A 60 15.87 -7.01 25.16
C LYS A 60 15.37 -6.01 24.13
N HIS A 61 15.26 -4.74 24.53
CA HIS A 61 14.62 -3.70 23.74
C HIS A 61 15.12 -3.62 22.29
N ASN A 62 16.44 -3.57 22.10
CA ASN A 62 17.04 -3.50 20.75
C ASN A 62 16.72 -4.73 19.90
N GLU A 63 16.71 -5.93 20.49
CA GLU A 63 16.37 -7.18 19.77
C GLU A 63 14.91 -7.17 19.31
N VAL A 64 13.99 -6.65 20.14
CA VAL A 64 12.56 -6.57 19.83
C VAL A 64 12.28 -5.66 18.63
N PHE A 65 13.12 -4.65 18.38
CA PHE A 65 12.94 -3.70 17.29
C PHE A 65 13.91 -3.89 16.12
N ALA A 66 14.83 -4.86 16.19
CA ALA A 66 15.88 -5.04 15.18
C ALA A 66 15.31 -5.24 13.77
N GLU A 67 14.39 -6.21 13.62
CA GLU A 67 13.71 -6.50 12.35
C GLU A 67 12.95 -5.27 11.83
N TYR A 68 12.32 -4.51 12.73
CA TYR A 68 11.62 -3.27 12.35
C TYR A 68 12.56 -2.25 11.73
N VAL A 69 13.76 -2.06 12.32
CA VAL A 69 14.79 -1.15 11.81
C VAL A 69 15.29 -1.62 10.45
N GLU A 70 15.61 -2.91 10.29
CA GLU A 70 16.05 -3.48 9.00
C GLU A 70 15.01 -3.29 7.89
N LEU A 71 13.74 -3.55 8.20
CA LEU A 71 12.63 -3.33 7.26
C LEU A 71 12.44 -1.84 6.93
N LYS A 72 12.72 -0.93 7.86
CA LYS A 72 12.68 0.51 7.62
C LYS A 72 13.82 0.97 6.70
N GLU A 73 15.01 0.42 6.85
CA GLU A 73 16.12 0.67 5.92
C GLU A 73 15.80 0.16 4.52
N LYS A 74 15.16 -1.02 4.43
CA LYS A 74 14.69 -1.57 3.15
C LYS A 74 13.67 -0.65 2.47
N ASP A 75 12.65 -0.17 3.20
CA ASP A 75 11.65 0.80 2.69
C ASP A 75 12.32 2.12 2.20
N PHE A 76 13.38 2.55 2.89
CA PHE A 76 14.15 3.72 2.47
C PHE A 76 14.89 3.47 1.14
N LYS A 77 15.61 2.34 1.03
CA LYS A 77 16.30 1.94 -0.22
C LYS A 77 15.33 1.75 -1.39
N GLU A 78 14.14 1.20 -1.13
CA GLU A 78 13.08 1.07 -2.14
C GLU A 78 12.54 2.43 -2.61
N SER A 79 12.73 3.50 -1.83
CA SER A 79 12.26 4.84 -2.18
C SER A 79 13.16 5.60 -3.14
N SER A 80 14.46 5.27 -3.22
CA SER A 80 15.42 5.97 -4.07
C SER A 80 15.48 5.44 -5.52
N LEU A 81 14.93 4.25 -5.78
CA LEU A 81 15.16 3.48 -7.02
C LEU A 81 13.96 3.43 -7.97
N ASN A 82 13.03 4.39 -7.93
CA ASN A 82 11.82 4.40 -8.78
C ASN A 82 11.00 3.09 -8.70
N TYR A 83 11.02 2.40 -7.55
CA TYR A 83 10.34 1.12 -7.41
C TYR A 83 8.81 1.24 -7.47
N ASN A 84 8.20 0.29 -8.19
CA ASN A 84 6.77 0.07 -8.28
C ASN A 84 6.17 -0.16 -6.88
N ILE A 85 4.99 0.42 -6.62
CA ILE A 85 4.20 0.26 -5.38
C ILE A 85 4.09 -1.21 -4.96
N GLU A 86 4.02 -2.13 -5.91
CA GLU A 86 3.88 -3.57 -5.65
C GLU A 86 5.03 -4.12 -4.79
N ASN A 87 6.24 -3.63 -4.98
CA ASN A 87 7.39 -4.04 -4.16
C ASN A 87 7.28 -3.47 -2.74
N LYS A 88 6.92 -2.19 -2.60
CA LYS A 88 6.74 -1.54 -1.30
C LYS A 88 5.60 -2.15 -0.48
N LEU A 89 4.54 -2.62 -1.14
CA LEU A 89 3.44 -3.31 -0.46
C LEU A 89 3.91 -4.58 0.26
N SER A 90 4.91 -5.28 -0.28
CA SER A 90 5.48 -6.45 0.39
C SER A 90 6.20 -6.06 1.69
N THR A 91 7.05 -5.03 1.64
CA THR A 91 7.76 -4.47 2.79
C THR A 91 6.79 -3.89 3.82
N TYR A 92 5.73 -3.20 3.40
CA TYR A 92 4.69 -2.69 4.30
C TYR A 92 3.88 -3.78 4.99
N LYS A 93 3.68 -4.93 4.34
CA LYS A 93 3.06 -6.10 4.96
C LYS A 93 3.98 -6.69 6.04
N MET A 94 5.28 -6.81 5.76
CA MET A 94 6.27 -7.26 6.74
C MET A 94 6.31 -6.31 7.95
N LEU A 95 6.40 -5.00 7.71
CA LEU A 95 6.35 -3.98 8.77
C LEU A 95 5.07 -4.06 9.60
N HIS A 96 3.92 -4.35 8.99
CA HIS A 96 2.68 -4.53 9.75
C HIS A 96 2.74 -5.74 10.69
N ASN A 97 3.26 -6.87 10.22
CA ASN A 97 3.43 -8.05 11.06
C ASN A 97 4.39 -7.78 12.22
N GLU A 98 5.47 -7.06 11.94
CA GLU A 98 6.47 -6.71 12.93
C GLU A 98 5.91 -5.77 14.01
N ILE A 99 5.14 -4.76 13.60
CA ILE A 99 4.41 -3.89 14.54
C ILE A 99 3.49 -4.72 15.46
N ASN A 100 2.78 -5.71 14.91
CA ASN A 100 1.93 -6.59 15.71
C ASN A 100 2.74 -7.47 16.68
N PHE A 101 3.93 -7.91 16.27
CA PHE A 101 4.85 -8.64 17.15
C PHE A 101 5.33 -7.76 18.31
N ILE A 102 5.83 -6.55 18.02
CA ILE A 102 6.24 -5.57 19.03
C ILE A 102 5.11 -5.31 20.02
N PHE A 103 3.89 -5.06 19.54
CA PHE A 103 2.74 -4.87 20.42
C PHE A 103 2.48 -6.09 21.30
N LYS A 104 2.54 -7.32 20.77
CA LYS A 104 2.36 -8.52 21.59
C LYS A 104 3.39 -8.57 22.72
N ILE A 105 4.65 -8.27 22.46
CA ILE A 105 5.70 -8.22 23.49
C ILE A 105 5.41 -7.12 24.52
N CYS A 106 5.02 -5.93 24.09
CA CYS A 106 4.64 -4.84 24.99
C CYS A 106 3.45 -5.21 25.87
N GLU A 107 2.46 -5.92 25.30
CA GLU A 107 1.30 -6.45 26.02
C GLU A 107 1.62 -7.63 26.95
N LEU A 108 2.85 -8.11 27.03
CA LEU A 108 3.24 -9.07 28.07
C LEU A 108 3.77 -8.36 29.33
N ASN A 109 4.12 -7.07 29.25
CA ASN A 109 4.64 -6.31 30.38
C ASN A 109 3.52 -5.55 31.12
N GLU A 110 3.19 -5.99 32.33
CA GLU A 110 2.10 -5.40 33.12
C GLU A 110 2.34 -3.93 33.52
N LYS A 111 3.59 -3.57 33.83
CA LYS A 111 3.94 -2.19 34.22
C LYS A 111 3.80 -1.22 33.05
N LEU A 112 4.22 -1.64 31.87
CA LEU A 112 4.11 -0.85 30.64
C LEU A 112 2.65 -0.56 30.29
N LYS A 113 1.77 -1.55 30.39
CA LYS A 113 0.32 -1.40 30.13
C LYS A 113 -0.35 -0.34 30.99
N LEU A 114 0.11 -0.15 32.21
CA LEU A 114 -0.44 0.84 33.13
C LEU A 114 0.05 2.26 32.83
N THR A 115 1.04 2.41 31.96
CA THR A 115 1.66 3.70 31.66
C THR A 115 0.78 4.52 30.70
N PRO A 116 0.31 5.72 31.08
CA PRO A 116 -0.55 6.55 30.22
C PRO A 116 0.09 6.91 28.87
N LYS A 117 1.41 7.18 28.87
CA LYS A 117 2.20 7.46 27.67
C LYS A 117 2.14 6.31 26.65
N TYR A 118 2.34 5.08 27.11
CA TYR A 118 2.24 3.89 26.27
C TYR A 118 0.84 3.72 25.69
N ASN A 119 -0.20 3.84 26.52
CA ASN A 119 -1.59 3.69 26.08
C ASN A 119 -2.00 4.74 25.05
N TYR A 120 -1.56 5.98 25.22
CA TYR A 120 -1.77 7.04 24.22
C TYR A 120 -1.10 6.68 22.88
N ILE A 121 0.17 6.32 22.89
CA ILE A 121 0.93 5.95 21.67
C ILE A 121 0.30 4.74 20.98
N LYS A 122 -0.05 3.70 21.75
CA LYS A 122 -0.74 2.51 21.26
C LYS A 122 -2.05 2.86 20.55
N HIS A 123 -2.92 3.65 21.20
CA HIS A 123 -4.18 4.09 20.61
C HIS A 123 -3.94 4.82 19.28
N ASP A 124 -2.97 5.73 19.26
CA ASP A 124 -2.63 6.52 18.08
C ASP A 124 -2.11 5.69 16.91
N ILE A 125 -1.30 4.67 17.18
CA ILE A 125 -0.80 3.74 16.15
C ILE A 125 -1.92 2.84 15.64
N LEU A 126 -2.81 2.37 16.51
CA LEU A 126 -3.95 1.54 16.13
C LEU A 126 -4.94 2.30 15.25
N ALA A 127 -5.23 3.56 15.58
CA ALA A 127 -6.09 4.42 14.77
C ALA A 127 -5.53 4.63 13.35
N GLU A 128 -4.22 4.90 13.23
CA GLU A 128 -3.57 5.01 11.91
C GLU A 128 -3.53 3.66 11.18
N SER A 129 -3.36 2.56 11.90
CA SER A 129 -3.37 1.21 11.32
C SER A 129 -4.72 0.84 10.73
N ASP A 130 -5.82 1.19 11.40
CA ASP A 130 -7.18 1.01 10.90
C ASP A 130 -7.43 1.85 9.64
N ASN A 131 -7.00 3.11 9.65
CA ASN A 131 -7.11 3.99 8.48
C ASN A 131 -6.34 3.43 7.26
N VAL A 132 -5.09 3.00 7.48
CA VAL A 132 -4.29 2.32 6.44
C VAL A 132 -5.00 1.07 5.93
N GLY A 133 -5.55 0.24 6.83
CA GLY A 133 -6.28 -0.99 6.48
C GLY A 133 -7.49 -0.73 5.59
N LYS A 134 -8.32 0.25 5.95
CA LYS A 134 -9.49 0.67 5.15
C LYS A 134 -9.10 1.15 3.76
N LYS A 135 -8.08 2.00 3.66
CA LYS A 135 -7.60 2.52 2.36
C LYS A 135 -6.97 1.43 1.51
N TYR A 136 -6.24 0.50 2.12
CA TYR A 136 -5.65 -0.63 1.41
C TYR A 136 -6.71 -1.60 0.87
N ALA A 137 -7.76 -1.88 1.64
CA ALA A 137 -8.87 -2.71 1.18
C ALA A 137 -9.54 -2.10 -0.06
N PHE A 138 -9.84 -0.80 -0.01
CA PHE A 138 -10.39 -0.06 -1.15
C PHE A 138 -9.47 -0.08 -2.38
N TYR A 139 -8.17 0.13 -2.18
CA TYR A 139 -7.18 0.01 -3.25
C TYR A 139 -7.19 -1.39 -3.89
N LYS A 140 -7.26 -2.46 -3.10
CA LYS A 140 -7.29 -3.85 -3.59
C LYS A 140 -8.50 -4.11 -4.49
N GLU A 141 -9.67 -3.59 -4.11
CA GLU A 141 -10.88 -3.70 -4.94
C GLU A 141 -10.73 -2.99 -6.28
N ILE A 142 -10.20 -1.77 -6.28
CA ILE A 142 -9.99 -1.00 -7.49
C ILE A 142 -8.94 -1.65 -8.39
N MET A 143 -7.83 -2.09 -7.81
CA MET A 143 -6.76 -2.79 -8.54
C MET A 143 -7.29 -4.07 -9.21
N ARG A 144 -8.18 -4.81 -8.55
CA ARG A 144 -8.84 -5.97 -9.17
C ARG A 144 -9.67 -5.59 -10.40
N LYS A 145 -10.46 -4.52 -10.32
CA LYS A 145 -11.24 -4.00 -11.46
C LYS A 145 -10.31 -3.56 -12.59
N TYR A 146 -9.26 -2.81 -12.28
CA TYR A 146 -8.27 -2.39 -13.26
C TYR A 146 -7.59 -3.56 -13.96
N LYS A 147 -7.13 -4.58 -13.22
CA LYS A 147 -6.51 -5.79 -13.80
C LYS A 147 -7.42 -6.48 -14.80
N PHE A 148 -8.72 -6.54 -14.52
CA PHE A 148 -9.73 -7.07 -15.44
C PHE A 148 -9.84 -6.24 -16.72
N HIS A 149 -10.06 -4.92 -16.61
CA HIS A 149 -10.17 -4.03 -17.77
C HIS A 149 -8.87 -3.96 -18.60
N HIS A 150 -7.72 -3.94 -17.93
CA HIS A 150 -6.42 -3.94 -18.58
C HIS A 150 -6.17 -5.23 -19.37
N LYS A 151 -6.60 -6.38 -18.86
CA LYS A 151 -6.56 -7.66 -19.59
C LYS A 151 -7.42 -7.59 -20.86
N ILE A 152 -8.63 -7.01 -20.77
CA ILE A 152 -9.50 -6.81 -21.92
C ILE A 152 -8.86 -5.86 -22.95
N SER A 153 -8.24 -4.74 -22.54
CA SER A 153 -7.54 -3.87 -23.50
C SER A 153 -6.41 -4.57 -24.23
N LYS A 154 -5.68 -5.47 -23.55
CA LYS A 154 -4.61 -6.23 -24.21
C LYS A 154 -5.16 -7.11 -25.34
N PHE A 155 -6.33 -7.73 -25.14
CA PHE A 155 -7.00 -8.47 -26.22
C PHE A 155 -7.35 -7.59 -27.41
N PHE A 156 -7.87 -6.38 -27.18
CA PHE A 156 -8.15 -5.44 -28.27
C PHE A 156 -6.89 -5.00 -29.01
N ILE A 157 -5.81 -4.70 -28.29
CA ILE A 157 -4.52 -4.31 -28.89
C ILE A 157 -3.92 -5.47 -29.69
N VAL A 158 -3.85 -6.67 -29.11
CA VAL A 158 -3.31 -7.86 -29.79
C VAL A 158 -4.14 -8.22 -31.03
N GLY A 159 -5.48 -8.14 -30.95
CA GLY A 159 -6.36 -8.36 -32.10
C GLY A 159 -6.25 -7.29 -33.18
N LEU A 160 -5.75 -6.09 -32.84
CA LEU A 160 -5.45 -5.00 -33.79
C LEU A 160 -4.10 -5.17 -34.49
N PHE A 161 -3.12 -5.83 -33.85
CA PHE A 161 -1.75 -6.00 -34.36
C PHE A 161 -1.48 -7.36 -35.02
N LEU A 162 -2.28 -8.41 -34.75
CA LEU A 162 -2.15 -9.74 -35.37
C LEU A 162 -2.95 -9.90 -36.68
N ARG A 163 -3.34 -8.80 -37.33
CA ARG A 163 -4.07 -8.82 -38.60
C ARG A 163 -3.40 -7.93 -39.64
#